data_AF-A0A7C4RXS0-F1
#
_entry.id   AF-A0A7C4RXS0-F1
#
_cell.length_a   1.000
_cell.length_b   1.000
_cell.length_c   1.000
_cell.angle_alpha   90.00
_cell.angle_beta   90.00
_cell.angle_gamma   90.00
#
_symmetry.space_group_name_H-M   'P 1'
#
loop_
_entity.id
_entity.type
_entity.pdbx_description
1 polymer ?
#
loop_
_entity_poly.entity_id
_entity_poly.type
_entity_poly.pdbx_seq_one_letter_code
_entity_poly.pdbx_strand_id
1 'polypeptide(L)'
;MGSERRLENLVKEYFLSSFGVLLTALGLVIFLIPNNIAAGGASGLAIVLNRLIPLSVGIWMYIINITLFLTAFLIIGFDFSFKTIYCTFLLNFLIDFFDRILPIYK
;
A
#
# COMPACT_ATOMS: atom_id res chain seq x y z
N MET A 1 -13.83 32.35 6.78
CA MET A 1 -13.05 31.68 7.85
C MET A 1 -13.13 30.15 7.84
N GLY A 2 -14.12 29.49 7.21
CA GLY A 2 -14.18 28.02 7.17
C GLY A 2 -13.39 27.34 6.02
N SER A 3 -13.07 28.05 4.94
CA SER A 3 -12.38 27.49 3.76
C SER A 3 -10.86 27.33 3.95
N GLU A 4 -10.20 28.28 4.61
CA GLU A 4 -8.74 28.26 4.81
C GLU A 4 -8.28 27.08 5.67
N ARG A 5 -8.98 26.80 6.79
CA ARG A 5 -8.72 25.62 7.63
C ARG A 5 -8.90 24.29 6.90
N ARG A 6 -9.78 24.24 5.89
CA ARG A 6 -10.00 23.04 5.08
C ARG A 6 -8.80 22.75 4.16
N LEU A 7 -8.25 23.80 3.56
CA LEU A 7 -7.08 23.72 2.69
C LEU A 7 -5.84 23.29 3.47
N GLU A 8 -5.60 23.88 4.64
CA GLU A 8 -4.48 23.50 5.52
C GLU A 8 -4.53 22.02 5.92
N ASN A 9 -5.71 21.52 6.29
CA ASN A 9 -5.87 20.11 6.68
C ASN A 9 -5.63 19.16 5.50
N LEU A 10 -6.13 19.50 4.30
CA LEU A 10 -5.88 18.71 3.10
C LEU A 10 -4.39 18.65 2.77
N VAL A 11 -3.70 19.80 2.79
CA VAL A 11 -2.25 19.84 2.55
C VAL A 11 -1.50 18.98 3.57
N LYS A 12 -1.87 19.07 4.85
CA LYS A 12 -1.27 18.25 5.91
C LYS A 12 -1.49 16.76 5.68
N GLU A 13 -2.70 16.36 5.34
CA GLU A 13 -3.04 14.95 5.08
C GLU A 13 -2.25 14.38 3.91
N TYR A 14 -2.19 15.10 2.78
CA TYR A 14 -1.41 14.66 1.62
C TYR A 14 0.08 14.60 1.94
N PHE A 15 0.61 15.60 2.65
CA PHE A 15 2.02 15.61 3.05
C PHE A 15 2.36 14.42 3.97
N LEU A 16 1.55 14.18 5.00
CA LEU A 16 1.72 13.05 5.92
C LEU A 16 1.60 11.71 5.19
N SER A 17 0.65 11.59 4.26
CA SER A 17 0.46 10.36 3.48
C SER A 17 1.65 10.08 2.57
N SER A 18 2.13 11.10 1.85
CA SER A 18 3.31 10.98 1.00
C SER A 18 4.57 10.64 1.79
N PHE A 19 4.72 11.20 2.99
CA PHE A 19 5.83 10.86 3.88
C PHE A 19 5.75 9.40 4.36
N GLY A 20 4.58 8.93 4.75
CA GLY A 20 4.36 7.52 5.09
C GLY A 20 4.64 6.57 3.92
N VAL A 21 4.23 6.95 2.71
CA VAL A 21 4.52 6.23 1.47
C VAL A 21 6.03 6.15 1.21
N LEU A 22 6.76 7.25 1.41
CA LEU A 22 8.21 7.28 1.26
C LEU A 22 8.91 6.33 2.24
N LEU A 23 8.53 6.35 3.52
CA LEU A 23 9.06 5.42 4.51
C LEU A 23 8.74 3.95 4.16
N THR A 24 7.52 3.70 3.66
CA THR A 24 7.09 2.36 3.23
C THR A 24 7.92 1.87 2.04
N ALA A 25 8.15 2.72 1.04
CA ALA A 25 8.98 2.41 -0.12
C ALA A 25 10.42 2.06 0.30
N LEU A 26 11.02 2.85 1.19
CA LEU A 26 12.36 2.58 1.71
C LEU A 26 12.43 1.25 2.46
N GLY A 27 11.47 0.95 3.33
CA GLY A 27 11.41 -0.33 4.02
C GLY A 27 11.28 -1.51 3.06
N LEU A 28 10.47 -1.36 2.00
CA LEU A 28 10.32 -2.37 0.96
C LEU A 28 11.64 -2.63 0.22
N VAL A 29 12.28 -1.58 -0.31
CA VAL A 29 13.47 -1.71 -1.16
C VAL A 29 14.71 -2.12 -0.37
N ILE A 30 14.89 -1.63 0.86
CA ILE A 30 16.11 -1.89 1.65
C ILE A 30 16.01 -3.22 2.41
N PHE A 31 14.81 -3.61 2.87
CA PHE A 31 14.66 -4.77 3.77
C PHE A 31 13.85 -5.91 3.15
N LEU A 32 12.61 -5.66 2.72
CA LEU A 32 11.70 -6.75 2.36
C LEU A 32 12.09 -7.42 1.03
N ILE A 33 12.35 -6.63 -0.01
CA ILE A 33 12.64 -7.12 -1.36
C ILE A 33 13.96 -7.92 -1.38
N PRO A 34 15.10 -7.41 -0.86
CA PRO A 34 16.37 -8.14 -0.92
C PRO A 34 16.36 -9.44 -0.13
N ASN A 35 15.61 -9.50 0.97
CA ASN A 35 15.51 -10.69 1.81
C ASN A 35 14.38 -11.64 1.38
N ASN A 36 13.70 -11.38 0.25
CA ASN A 36 12.55 -12.17 -0.23
C ASN A 36 11.46 -12.35 0.84
N ILE A 37 11.29 -11.35 1.71
CA ILE A 37 10.28 -11.37 2.76
C ILE A 37 8.99 -10.83 2.17
N ALA A 38 7.95 -11.66 2.16
CA ALA A 38 6.62 -11.20 1.79
C ALA A 38 6.20 -10.06 2.74
N ALA A 39 5.91 -8.89 2.17
CA ALA A 39 5.20 -7.84 2.90
C ALA A 39 3.91 -8.46 3.41
N GLY A 40 3.74 -8.49 4.73
CA GLY A 40 2.55 -9.02 5.38
C GLY A 40 1.27 -8.30 4.93
N GLY A 41 0.12 -8.76 5.42
CA GLY A 41 -1.20 -8.25 5.00
C GLY A 41 -1.97 -9.31 4.22
N ALA A 42 -2.66 -8.92 3.14
CA ALA A 42 -3.49 -9.84 2.35
C ALA A 42 -2.66 -10.97 1.70
N SER A 43 -1.48 -10.66 1.18
CA SER A 43 -0.51 -11.63 0.63
C SER A 43 0.02 -12.61 1.69
N GLY A 44 0.40 -12.10 2.87
CA GLY A 44 0.84 -12.93 3.99
C GLY A 44 -0.27 -13.83 4.53
N LEU A 45 -1.48 -13.29 4.71
CA LEU A 45 -2.68 -14.04 5.08
C LEU A 45 -3.02 -15.11 4.04
N ALA A 46 -2.90 -14.80 2.76
CA ALA A 46 -3.13 -15.76 1.67
C ALA A 46 -2.15 -16.95 1.72
N ILE A 47 -0.88 -16.73 2.07
CA ILE A 47 0.10 -17.80 2.25
C ILE A 47 -0.25 -18.69 3.45
N VAL A 48 -0.69 -18.09 4.56
CA VAL A 48 -1.12 -18.84 5.75
C VAL A 48 -2.38 -19.67 5.46
N LEU A 49 -3.38 -19.06 4.80
CA LEU A 49 -4.63 -19.72 4.44
C LEU A 49 -4.42 -20.83 3.41
N ASN A 50 -3.49 -20.66 2.47
CA ASN A 50 -3.09 -21.71 1.54
C ASN A 50 -2.57 -22.97 2.26
N ARG A 51 -1.91 -22.83 3.42
CA ARG A 51 -1.46 -23.98 4.22
C ARG A 51 -2.61 -24.71 4.92
N LEU A 52 -3.72 -24.04 5.21
CA LEU A 52 -4.90 -24.65 5.83
C LEU A 52 -5.82 -25.29 4.80
N ILE A 53 -6.05 -24.60 3.69
CA ILE A 53 -6.90 -25.04 2.59
C ILE A 53 -6.08 -24.83 1.31
N PRO A 54 -5.77 -25.91 0.57
CA PRO A 54 -4.82 -25.89 -0.56
C PRO A 54 -5.43 -25.29 -1.84
N LEU A 55 -5.91 -24.04 -1.75
CA LEU A 55 -6.22 -23.18 -2.90
C LEU A 55 -5.00 -22.33 -3.24
N SER A 56 -4.81 -21.97 -4.50
CA SER A 56 -3.66 -21.13 -4.89
C SER A 56 -3.64 -19.80 -4.10
N VAL A 57 -2.45 -19.30 -3.78
CA VAL A 57 -2.27 -18.03 -3.08
C VAL A 57 -2.98 -16.88 -3.82
N GLY A 58 -2.99 -16.93 -5.16
CA GLY A 58 -3.72 -15.97 -5.99
C GLY A 58 -5.23 -15.96 -5.72
N ILE A 59 -5.88 -17.13 -5.56
CA ILE A 59 -7.31 -17.21 -5.23
C ILE A 59 -7.58 -16.60 -3.85
N TRP A 60 -6.73 -16.92 -2.86
CA TRP A 60 -6.84 -16.30 -1.54
C TRP A 60 -6.67 -14.79 -1.59
N MET A 61 -5.72 -14.28 -2.37
CA MET A 61 -5.53 -12.85 -2.57
C MET A 61 -6.74 -12.17 -3.23
N TYR A 62 -7.36 -12.80 -4.22
CA TYR A 62 -8.59 -12.26 -4.83
C TYR A 62 -9.71 -12.15 -3.80
N ILE A 63 -9.97 -13.20 -3.02
CA ILE A 63 -11.03 -13.22 -2.00
C ILE A 63 -10.78 -12.12 -0.96
N ILE A 64 -9.56 -12.04 -0.42
CA ILE A 64 -9.21 -11.07 0.62
C ILE A 64 -9.29 -9.64 0.07
N ASN A 65 -8.69 -9.37 -1.09
CA ASN A 65 -8.66 -8.03 -1.66
C ASN A 65 -10.07 -7.55 -2.06
N ILE A 66 -10.91 -8.41 -2.65
CA ILE A 66 -12.30 -8.05 -2.96
C ILE A 66 -13.06 -7.68 -1.69
N THR A 67 -12.92 -8.48 -0.63
CA THR A 67 -13.58 -8.23 0.66
C THR A 67 -13.13 -6.90 1.26
N LEU A 68 -11.81 -6.63 1.23
CA LEU A 68 -11.24 -5.37 1.71
C LEU A 68 -11.71 -4.18 0.88
N PHE A 69 -11.71 -4.27 -0.46
CA PHE A 69 -12.16 -3.20 -1.34
C PHE A 69 -13.65 -2.88 -1.14
N LEU A 70 -14.51 -3.89 -1.04
CA LEU A 70 -15.94 -3.70 -0.75
C LEU A 70 -16.13 -3.01 0.59
N THR A 71 -15.43 -3.47 1.63
CA THR A 71 -15.52 -2.89 2.97
C THR A 71 -15.01 -1.46 3.00
N ALA A 72 -13.86 -1.18 2.36
CA ALA A 72 -13.29 0.16 2.27
C ALA A 72 -14.21 1.12 1.51
N PHE A 73 -14.82 0.66 0.41
CA PHE A 73 -15.79 1.45 -0.36
C PHE A 73 -17.03 1.81 0.47
N LEU A 74 -17.57 0.84 1.22
CA LEU A 74 -18.77 1.03 2.03
C LEU A 74 -18.52 1.92 3.27
N ILE A 75 -17.37 1.80 3.92
CA ILE A 75 -17.09 2.49 5.19
C ILE A 75 -16.53 3.91 4.96
N ILE A 76 -15.65 4.10 3.97
CA ILE A 76 -14.84 5.33 3.86
C ILE A 76 -15.31 6.24 2.72
N GLY A 77 -15.94 5.70 1.69
CA GLY A 77 -16.52 6.47 0.58
C GLY A 77 -15.52 6.91 -0.51
N PHE A 78 -16.03 7.60 -1.52
CA PHE A 78 -15.35 7.83 -2.81
C PHE A 78 -14.12 8.75 -2.72
N ASP A 79 -14.14 9.74 -1.82
CA ASP A 79 -13.02 10.68 -1.64
C ASP A 79 -11.75 9.98 -1.13
N PHE A 80 -11.91 8.94 -0.31
CA PHE A 80 -10.78 8.14 0.15
C PHE A 80 -10.17 7.30 -0.96
N SER A 81 -11.00 6.75 -1.86
CA SER A 81 -10.51 5.96 -3.00
C SER A 81 -9.53 6.74 -3.87
N PHE A 82 -9.78 8.03 -4.15
CA PHE A 82 -8.84 8.88 -4.89
C PHE A 82 -7.51 9.09 -4.15
N LYS A 83 -7.55 9.29 -2.83
CA LYS A 83 -6.33 9.40 -2.01
C LYS A 83 -5.53 8.10 -2.01
N THR A 84 -6.20 6.95 -1.92
CA THR A 84 -5.54 5.64 -2.00
C THR A 84 -4.86 5.46 -3.35
N ILE A 85 -5.55 5.78 -4.45
CA ILE A 85 -4.96 5.72 -5.79
C ILE A 85 -3.70 6.58 -5.85
N TYR A 86 -3.77 7.84 -5.41
CA TYR A 86 -2.60 8.74 -5.35
C TYR A 86 -1.43 8.12 -4.59
N CYS A 87 -1.67 7.61 -3.38
CA CYS A 87 -0.64 7.01 -2.54
C CYS A 87 -0.03 5.75 -3.17
N THR A 88 -0.86 4.90 -3.80
CA THR A 88 -0.39 3.68 -4.47
C THR A 88 0.50 4.00 -5.68
N PHE A 89 0.12 4.97 -6.50
CA PHE A 89 0.95 5.39 -7.63
C PHE A 89 2.28 6.00 -7.14
N LEU A 90 2.23 6.85 -6.11
CA LEU A 90 3.43 7.42 -5.51
C LEU A 90 4.35 6.35 -4.92
N LEU A 91 3.77 5.34 -4.25
CA LEU A 91 4.53 4.23 -3.67
C LEU A 91 5.28 3.45 -4.75
N ASN A 92 4.59 3.05 -5.83
CA ASN A 92 5.20 2.33 -6.94
C ASN A 92 6.32 3.15 -7.58
N PHE A 93 6.09 4.44 -7.82
CA PHE A 93 7.11 5.34 -8.36
C PHE A 93 8.35 5.42 -7.46
N LEU A 94 8.16 5.56 -6.15
CA LEU A 94 9.28 5.64 -5.21
C LEU A 94 10.05 4.31 -5.10
N ILE A 95 9.36 3.17 -5.16
CA ILE A 95 10.02 1.86 -5.20
C ILE A 95 10.93 1.76 -6.43
N ASP A 96 10.40 2.04 -7.63
CA ASP A 96 11.18 2.01 -8.87
C ASP A 96 12.34 3.01 -8.86
N PHE A 97 12.10 4.20 -8.30
CA PHE A 97 13.11 5.24 -8.17
C PHE A 97 14.25 4.80 -7.24
N PHE A 98 13.92 4.24 -6.07
CA PHE A 98 14.92 3.76 -5.12
C PHE A 98 15.65 2.52 -5.61
N ASP A 99 14.98 1.59 -6.30
CA ASP A 99 15.61 0.40 -6.88
C ASP A 99 16.68 0.79 -7.93
N ARG A 100 16.43 1.83 -8.74
CA ARG A 100 17.40 2.34 -9.72
C ARG A 100 18.59 3.06 -9.09
N ILE A 101 18.40 3.75 -7.96
CA ILE A 101 19.44 4.56 -7.31
C ILE A 101 20.27 3.72 -6.35
N LEU A 102 19.63 2.79 -5.64
CA LEU A 102 20.24 1.89 -4.70
C LEU A 102 20.30 0.50 -5.36
N PRO A 103 21.42 0.13 -6.02
CA PRO A 103 21.58 -1.16 -6.68
C PRO A 103 21.80 -2.26 -5.61
N ILE A 104 20.87 -2.40 -4.68
CA ILE A 104 20.86 -3.44 -3.64
C ILE A 104 20.51 -4.79 -4.28
N TYR A 105 19.88 -4.77 -5.47
CA TYR A 105 19.44 -5.93 -6.24
C TYR A 105 20.43 -6.32 -7.38
N LYS A 106 21.73 -6.22 -7.15
CA LYS A 106 22.75 -6.84 -8.03
C LYS A 106 23.57 -7.88 -7.27
#